data_AF-A0A8H3HPE6-F1
#
_entry.id   AF-A0A8H3HPE6-F1
#
_cell.length_a   1.000
_cell.length_b   1.000
_cell.length_c   1.000
_cell.angle_alpha   90.00
_cell.angle_beta   90.00
_cell.angle_gamma   90.00
#
_symmetry.space_group_name_H-M   'P 1'
#
loop_
_entity.id
_entity.type
_entity.pdbx_description
1 polymer ?
#
loop_
_entity_poly.entity_id
_entity_poly.type
_entity_poly.pdbx_seq_one_letter_code
_entity_poly.pdbx_strand_id
1 'polypeptide(L)'
;MARKRGGKSVQSQVGSRRNGSKVAKSTIPQTILKSKKKNRNKRFKQSKKSQPEQPAQAEEPGQSNPVLPRAYLKVFFEKYPSFDYDSSKPVMSEFYRMCDRFGWERDDEEREEARDNLKDAMVHEFNAIYGTNHESLAAWQSLCRVLNLTHVPDKLEACRRLVKSMHVNIVDLVDTPATQAPVTHFSSEAAFSTYTIETGKYFPKENAYAGGLLKYLLRHIENPGKGRGGHRKRDVGAK
;
A
#
# COMPACT_ATOMS: atom_id res chain seq x y z
N MET A 1 63.22 -18.86 -5.33
CA MET A 1 63.34 -19.02 -3.86
C MET A 1 64.40 -18.04 -3.33
N ALA A 2 64.33 -17.63 -2.06
CA ALA A 2 65.25 -16.74 -1.30
C ALA A 2 65.46 -15.30 -1.87
N ARG A 3 65.31 -14.17 -1.13
CA ARG A 3 65.80 -13.73 0.23
C ARG A 3 67.35 -13.58 0.25
N LYS A 4 68.03 -12.63 0.91
CA LYS A 4 67.80 -11.51 1.89
C LYS A 4 69.12 -10.67 1.87
N ARG A 5 69.30 -9.42 2.36
CA ARG A 5 68.49 -8.30 2.90
C ARG A 5 69.42 -7.05 2.95
N GLY A 6 68.96 -5.83 2.65
CA GLY A 6 69.75 -4.61 2.88
C GLY A 6 68.89 -3.35 3.01
N GLY A 7 68.84 -2.75 4.20
CA GLY A 7 68.10 -1.51 4.43
C GLY A 7 68.87 -0.60 5.39
N LYS A 8 68.66 0.71 5.27
CA LYS A 8 69.00 1.72 6.28
C LYS A 8 67.95 2.83 6.27
N SER A 9 67.74 3.41 7.45
CA SER A 9 66.75 4.46 7.74
C SER A 9 67.35 5.85 7.57
N VAL A 10 66.55 6.82 7.12
CA VAL A 10 66.72 8.25 7.45
C VAL A 10 65.33 8.84 7.72
N GLN A 11 65.27 9.77 8.67
CA GLN A 11 64.06 10.36 9.26
C GLN A 11 63.99 11.87 8.94
N SER A 12 62.86 12.52 9.26
CA SER A 12 62.51 13.95 9.02
C SER A 12 61.98 14.24 7.60
N GLN A 13 61.13 15.26 7.36
CA GLN A 13 60.77 16.39 8.22
C GLN A 13 59.31 16.88 8.01
N VAL A 14 58.85 17.68 8.97
CA VAL A 14 57.56 18.39 9.12
C VAL A 14 57.00 19.05 7.84
N GLY A 15 55.67 18.95 7.64
CA GLY A 15 54.94 19.75 6.64
C GLY A 15 53.43 19.83 6.93
N SER A 16 52.96 20.98 7.43
CA SER A 16 51.56 21.21 7.81
C SER A 16 50.76 21.91 6.71
N ARG A 17 49.54 21.44 6.40
CA ARG A 17 48.38 22.33 6.17
C ARG A 17 47.04 21.60 6.12
N ARG A 18 46.04 22.24 6.74
CA ARG A 18 44.61 21.93 6.61
C ARG A 18 44.11 22.47 5.27
N ASN A 19 43.11 21.80 4.67
CA ASN A 19 41.83 22.45 4.39
C ASN A 19 40.77 21.42 4.01
N GLY A 20 39.59 21.54 4.63
CA GLY A 20 38.38 20.86 4.17
C GLY A 20 37.46 21.87 3.48
N SER A 21 36.71 21.39 2.49
CA SER A 21 35.53 22.05 1.95
C SER A 21 34.38 21.05 2.09
N LYS A 22 33.65 21.08 3.21
CA LYS A 22 32.39 21.82 3.36
C LYS A 22 31.39 21.51 2.25
N VAL A 23 30.63 20.43 2.49
CA VAL A 23 29.33 20.19 1.88
C VAL A 23 28.42 21.39 2.18
N ALA A 24 27.92 22.05 1.13
CA ALA A 24 26.92 23.10 1.27
C ALA A 24 25.55 22.46 1.49
N LYS A 25 25.11 22.37 2.74
CA LYS A 25 23.70 22.10 3.06
C LYS A 25 22.91 23.39 2.83
N SER A 26 22.01 23.39 1.84
CA SER A 26 21.10 24.50 1.60
C SER A 26 20.03 24.52 2.70
N THR A 27 20.08 25.52 3.59
CA THR A 27 19.09 25.72 4.64
C THR A 27 17.92 26.54 4.10
N ILE A 28 16.76 25.91 3.91
CA ILE A 28 15.48 26.61 3.73
C ILE A 28 14.84 26.77 5.13
N PRO A 29 14.40 27.98 5.55
CA PRO A 29 13.81 28.17 6.86
C PRO A 29 12.44 27.51 6.99
N GLN A 30 12.30 26.53 7.90
CA GLN A 30 11.00 26.09 8.37
C GLN A 30 10.50 27.04 9.48
N THR A 31 9.41 27.75 9.22
CA THR A 31 8.66 28.48 10.25
C THR A 31 7.16 28.26 10.10
N ILE A 32 6.49 28.20 11.25
CA ILE A 32 5.03 28.09 11.43
C ILE A 32 4.43 26.69 11.18
N LEU A 33 4.51 25.84 12.21
CA LEU A 33 3.35 25.19 12.83
C LEU A 33 3.73 24.72 14.26
N LYS A 34 3.44 25.57 15.26
CA LYS A 34 3.63 25.24 16.69
C LYS A 34 2.44 25.71 17.52
N SER A 35 1.54 24.79 17.87
CA SER A 35 0.53 24.87 18.94
C SER A 35 -0.33 23.60 18.91
N LYS A 36 -0.61 22.84 19.98
CA LYS A 36 -0.25 22.91 21.42
C LYS A 36 -0.25 21.47 21.98
N LYS A 37 0.74 21.09 22.79
CA LYS A 37 0.62 19.89 23.66
C LYS A 37 -0.34 20.17 24.83
N LYS A 38 -1.29 19.26 25.11
CA LYS A 38 -1.71 19.00 26.49
C LYS A 38 -2.09 17.53 26.73
N ASN A 39 -1.31 16.92 27.59
CA ASN A 39 -1.36 15.52 28.04
C ASN A 39 -2.61 15.21 28.88
N ARG A 40 -3.25 14.04 28.70
CA ARG A 40 -3.64 13.16 29.82
C ARG A 40 -4.20 11.79 29.40
N ASN A 41 -3.58 10.73 29.94
CA ASN A 41 -4.19 9.40 30.06
C ASN A 41 -5.60 9.49 30.68
N LYS A 42 -6.60 8.92 29.99
CA LYS A 42 -7.83 8.47 30.66
C LYS A 42 -8.38 7.21 30.00
N ARG A 43 -8.16 6.08 30.69
CA ARG A 43 -8.71 4.75 30.40
C ARG A 43 -10.24 4.81 30.43
N PHE A 44 -10.88 5.01 29.29
CA PHE A 44 -12.34 4.96 29.18
C PHE A 44 -12.82 3.52 29.04
N LYS A 45 -13.73 3.12 29.95
CA LYS A 45 -14.41 1.83 29.88
C LYS A 45 -15.35 1.81 28.67
N GLN A 46 -15.38 0.67 28.01
CA GLN A 46 -16.25 0.35 26.90
C GLN A 46 -17.73 0.55 27.29
N SER A 47 -18.46 1.31 26.49
CA SER A 47 -19.92 1.37 26.52
C SER A 47 -20.43 1.21 25.09
N LYS A 48 -21.34 0.26 24.88
CA LYS A 48 -21.98 0.07 23.56
C LYS A 48 -22.83 1.30 23.26
N LYS A 49 -22.45 2.08 22.26
CA LYS A 49 -23.32 3.11 21.68
C LYS A 49 -23.40 2.88 20.19
N SER A 50 -24.63 2.75 19.69
CA SER A 50 -24.96 2.42 18.32
C SER A 50 -24.33 3.41 17.33
N GLN A 51 -23.91 2.91 16.18
CA GLN A 51 -23.58 3.78 15.05
C GLN A 51 -24.81 4.60 14.66
N PRO A 52 -24.67 5.87 14.23
CA PRO A 52 -25.71 6.53 13.46
C PRO A 52 -25.86 5.79 12.13
N GLU A 53 -27.08 5.40 11.76
CA GLU A 53 -27.37 5.04 10.38
C GLU A 53 -27.04 6.23 9.47
N GLN A 54 -26.25 5.99 8.43
CA GLN A 54 -26.16 6.93 7.32
C GLN A 54 -27.52 6.91 6.60
N PRO A 55 -28.09 8.08 6.24
CA PRO A 55 -29.38 8.10 5.56
C PRO A 55 -29.31 7.31 4.25
N ALA A 56 -30.23 6.35 4.09
CA ALA A 56 -30.41 5.65 2.83
C ALA A 56 -30.86 6.66 1.76
N GLN A 57 -29.95 7.05 0.88
CA GLN A 57 -30.31 7.77 -0.33
C GLN A 57 -30.96 6.77 -1.30
N ALA A 58 -32.18 7.07 -1.72
CA ALA A 58 -32.90 6.25 -2.69
C ALA A 58 -32.16 6.26 -4.03
N GLU A 59 -31.88 5.08 -4.60
CA GLU A 59 -31.29 4.97 -5.93
C GLU A 59 -32.38 5.11 -6.99
N GLU A 60 -32.43 6.27 -7.65
CA GLU A 60 -33.15 6.45 -8.91
C GLU A 60 -32.38 5.77 -10.06
N PRO A 61 -33.07 5.13 -11.02
CA PRO A 61 -32.42 4.28 -12.01
C PRO A 61 -31.82 5.10 -13.17
N GLY A 62 -30.50 5.05 -13.30
CA GLY A 62 -29.82 5.32 -14.57
C GLY A 62 -29.19 6.70 -14.74
N GLN A 63 -28.15 6.99 -13.95
CA GLN A 63 -27.10 7.93 -14.33
C GLN A 63 -25.74 7.42 -13.87
N SER A 64 -24.90 7.03 -14.84
CA SER A 64 -23.50 6.72 -14.59
C SER A 64 -22.73 8.01 -14.29
N ASN A 65 -22.68 8.40 -13.02
CA ASN A 65 -21.68 9.36 -12.56
C ASN A 65 -20.31 8.85 -13.03
N PRO A 66 -19.53 9.64 -13.79
CA PRO A 66 -18.16 9.26 -14.11
C PRO A 66 -17.39 9.23 -12.78
N VAL A 67 -17.10 8.03 -12.29
CA VAL A 67 -16.20 7.82 -11.15
C VAL A 67 -14.86 8.40 -11.57
N LEU A 68 -14.57 9.63 -11.14
CA LEU A 68 -13.31 10.30 -11.41
C LEU A 68 -12.21 9.48 -10.73
N PRO A 69 -11.33 8.78 -11.48
CA PRO A 69 -10.30 7.96 -10.86
C PRO A 69 -9.38 8.86 -10.05
N ARG A 70 -8.94 8.38 -8.88
CA ARG A 70 -8.10 9.10 -7.90
C ARG A 70 -8.82 10.20 -7.11
N ALA A 71 -10.15 10.28 -7.07
CA ALA A 71 -10.87 11.35 -6.36
C ALA A 71 -10.46 11.46 -4.88
N TYR A 72 -10.41 10.34 -4.14
CA TYR A 72 -10.07 10.34 -2.70
C TYR A 72 -8.56 10.47 -2.48
N LEU A 73 -7.76 9.91 -3.40
CA LEU A 73 -6.31 10.06 -3.38
C LEU A 73 -5.88 11.50 -3.64
N LYS A 74 -6.55 12.23 -4.55
CA LYS A 74 -6.33 13.65 -4.80
C LYS A 74 -6.60 14.48 -3.54
N VAL A 75 -7.73 14.25 -2.86
CA VAL A 75 -8.07 14.90 -1.59
C VAL A 75 -7.04 14.61 -0.49
N PHE A 76 -6.42 13.43 -0.48
CA PHE A 76 -5.30 13.14 0.41
C PHE A 76 -4.06 13.98 0.06
N PHE A 77 -3.61 13.97 -1.20
CA PHE A 77 -2.40 14.69 -1.62
C PHE A 77 -2.56 16.22 -1.58
N GLU A 78 -3.78 16.76 -1.74
CA GLU A 78 -4.09 18.19 -1.60
C GLU A 78 -3.80 18.76 -0.19
N LYS A 79 -3.70 17.90 0.85
CA LYS A 79 -3.22 18.30 2.18
C LYS A 79 -1.76 18.75 2.20
N TYR A 80 -1.01 18.46 1.14
CA TYR A 80 0.42 18.72 1.01
C TYR A 80 0.68 19.66 -0.18
N PRO A 81 0.30 20.95 -0.12
CA PRO A 81 0.27 21.86 -1.28
C PRO A 81 1.65 22.18 -1.87
N SER A 82 2.74 21.83 -1.18
CA SER A 82 4.11 21.90 -1.71
C SER A 82 4.55 20.62 -2.43
N PHE A 83 3.73 19.56 -2.44
CA PHE A 83 3.92 18.35 -3.24
C PHE A 83 3.12 18.45 -4.55
N ASP A 84 3.67 17.88 -5.62
CA ASP A 84 3.15 17.98 -6.98
C ASP A 84 2.71 16.58 -7.41
N TYR A 85 1.47 16.21 -7.07
CA TYR A 85 0.94 14.86 -7.21
C TYR A 85 0.59 14.51 -8.67
N ASP A 86 1.18 13.43 -9.18
CA ASP A 86 0.88 12.86 -10.49
C ASP A 86 -0.10 11.68 -10.34
N SER A 87 -1.37 11.94 -10.63
CA SER A 87 -2.45 10.95 -10.52
C SER A 87 -2.33 9.76 -11.49
N SER A 88 -1.48 9.86 -12.52
CA SER A 88 -1.20 8.78 -13.48
C SER A 88 -0.22 7.72 -12.93
N LYS A 89 0.46 8.00 -11.81
CA LYS A 89 1.47 7.09 -11.22
C LYS A 89 0.87 6.14 -10.19
N PRO A 90 1.53 5.01 -9.87
CA PRO A 90 1.15 4.15 -8.75
C PRO A 90 1.15 4.90 -7.43
N VAL A 91 0.11 4.72 -6.62
CA VAL A 91 -0.15 5.54 -5.42
C VAL A 91 1.00 5.48 -4.40
N MET A 92 1.61 4.30 -4.24
CA MET A 92 2.73 4.13 -3.31
C MET A 92 4.02 4.78 -3.80
N SER A 93 4.25 4.85 -5.12
CA SER A 93 5.39 5.57 -5.69
C SER A 93 5.29 7.07 -5.39
N GLU A 94 4.08 7.62 -5.51
CA GLU A 94 3.80 9.02 -5.17
C GLU A 94 3.92 9.29 -3.67
N PHE A 95 3.45 8.38 -2.82
CA PHE A 95 3.65 8.48 -1.37
C PHE A 95 5.13 8.51 -0.97
N TYR A 96 5.97 7.66 -1.57
CA TYR A 96 7.41 7.68 -1.28
C TYR A 96 8.08 8.94 -1.84
N ARG A 97 7.75 9.38 -3.06
CA ARG A 97 8.20 10.67 -3.63
C ARG A 97 7.81 11.85 -2.75
N MET A 98 6.65 11.78 -2.08
CA MET A 98 6.21 12.76 -1.11
C MET A 98 7.05 12.72 0.19
N CYS A 99 7.28 11.54 0.76
CA CYS A 99 8.16 11.37 1.92
C CYS A 99 9.56 11.95 1.66
N ASP A 100 10.16 11.62 0.51
CA ASP A 100 11.48 12.11 0.11
C ASP A 100 11.50 13.65 -0.02
N ARG A 101 10.42 14.25 -0.54
CA ARG A 101 10.30 15.71 -0.71
C ARG A 101 10.20 16.46 0.62
N PHE A 102 9.55 15.87 1.62
CA PHE A 102 9.47 16.44 2.98
C PHE A 102 10.66 16.03 3.88
N GLY A 103 11.48 15.07 3.43
CA GLY A 103 12.61 14.54 4.18
C GLY A 103 12.22 13.61 5.32
N TRP A 104 11.08 12.91 5.21
CA TRP A 104 10.56 12.04 6.26
C TRP A 104 11.22 10.65 6.26
N GLU A 105 11.95 10.34 7.32
CA GLU A 105 12.53 9.02 7.56
C GLU A 105 11.46 8.00 7.99
N ARG A 106 11.86 6.74 8.22
CA ARG A 106 10.90 5.63 8.40
C ARG A 106 10.08 5.70 9.67
N ASP A 107 10.64 6.31 10.71
CA ASP A 107 10.13 6.31 12.07
C ASP A 107 9.56 7.69 12.48
N ASP A 108 9.39 8.60 11.52
CA ASP A 108 8.84 9.94 11.74
C ASP A 108 7.31 9.89 11.93
N GLU A 109 6.81 10.55 12.98
CA GLU A 109 5.38 10.60 13.33
C GLU A 109 4.53 11.15 12.16
N GLU A 110 5.03 12.17 11.43
CA GLU A 110 4.38 12.76 10.26
C GLU A 110 4.20 11.76 9.11
N ARG A 111 5.16 10.84 8.91
CA ARG A 111 5.07 9.79 7.89
C ARG A 111 4.08 8.71 8.28
N GLU A 112 4.04 8.33 9.55
CA GLU A 112 3.07 7.37 10.07
C GLU A 112 1.64 7.93 9.90
N GLU A 113 1.40 9.17 10.35
CA GLU A 113 0.11 9.85 10.17
C GLU A 113 -0.27 10.00 8.69
N ALA A 114 0.67 10.41 7.83
CA ALA A 114 0.42 10.49 6.39
C ALA A 114 0.11 9.12 5.78
N ARG A 115 0.75 8.04 6.25
CA ARG A 115 0.51 6.67 5.76
C ARG A 115 -0.87 6.18 6.15
N ASP A 116 -1.32 6.46 7.37
CA ASP A 116 -2.66 6.06 7.82
C ASP A 116 -3.76 6.86 7.11
N ASN A 117 -3.58 8.18 6.94
CA ASN A 117 -4.47 8.99 6.10
C ASN A 117 -4.52 8.48 4.64
N LEU A 118 -3.41 7.95 4.10
CA LEU A 118 -3.39 7.35 2.77
C LEU A 118 -4.15 6.00 2.73
N LYS A 119 -4.02 5.16 3.76
CA LYS A 119 -4.77 3.90 3.87
C LYS A 119 -6.28 4.16 3.76
N ASP A 120 -6.78 5.15 4.47
CA ASP A 120 -8.19 5.56 4.46
C ASP A 120 -8.62 6.05 3.07
N ALA A 121 -7.79 6.89 2.43
CA ALA A 121 -8.04 7.35 1.07
C ALA A 121 -8.08 6.18 0.06
N MET A 122 -7.19 5.19 0.17
CA MET A 122 -7.21 3.99 -0.67
C MET A 122 -8.45 3.11 -0.45
N VAL A 123 -8.99 3.04 0.77
CA VAL A 123 -10.25 2.34 1.08
C VAL A 123 -11.43 3.04 0.42
N HIS A 124 -11.52 4.37 0.54
CA HIS A 124 -12.58 5.13 -0.10
C HIS A 124 -12.49 5.06 -1.63
N GLU A 125 -11.29 5.15 -2.20
CA GLU A 125 -11.05 5.00 -3.63
C GLU A 125 -11.49 3.61 -4.14
N PHE A 126 -11.10 2.53 -3.46
CA PHE A 126 -11.55 1.18 -3.80
C PHE A 126 -13.09 1.08 -3.78
N ASN A 127 -13.71 1.59 -2.71
CA ASN A 127 -15.16 1.53 -2.54
C ASN A 127 -15.92 2.37 -3.58
N ALA A 128 -15.31 3.44 -4.11
CA ALA A 128 -15.89 4.23 -5.20
C ALA A 128 -15.78 3.53 -6.56
N ILE A 129 -14.68 2.81 -6.81
CA ILE A 129 -14.47 2.07 -8.07
C ILE A 129 -15.31 0.79 -8.13
N TYR A 130 -15.39 0.02 -7.04
CA TYR A 130 -15.97 -1.33 -7.01
C TYR A 130 -17.25 -1.46 -6.20
N GLY A 131 -17.66 -0.42 -5.46
CA GLY A 131 -18.82 -0.43 -4.58
C GLY A 131 -18.57 -1.10 -3.22
N THR A 132 -19.51 -0.90 -2.30
CA THR A 132 -19.49 -1.46 -0.94
C THR A 132 -20.47 -2.64 -0.77
N ASN A 133 -21.50 -2.75 -1.61
CA ASN A 133 -22.53 -3.77 -1.46
C ASN A 133 -22.04 -5.15 -1.92
N HIS A 134 -21.63 -5.99 -0.97
CA HIS A 134 -21.18 -7.35 -1.26
C HIS A 134 -22.25 -8.30 -1.81
N GLU A 135 -23.55 -7.97 -1.74
CA GLU A 135 -24.61 -8.73 -2.42
C GLU A 135 -24.82 -8.29 -3.88
N SER A 136 -24.17 -7.21 -4.34
CA SER A 136 -24.27 -6.74 -5.73
C SER A 136 -23.47 -7.62 -6.69
N LEU A 137 -24.17 -8.40 -7.53
CA LEU A 137 -23.53 -9.16 -8.62
C LEU A 137 -22.69 -8.25 -9.53
N ALA A 138 -23.18 -7.06 -9.87
CA ALA A 138 -22.48 -6.11 -10.73
C ALA A 138 -21.11 -5.69 -10.15
N ALA A 139 -21.03 -5.46 -8.84
CA ALA A 139 -19.78 -5.13 -8.15
C ALA A 139 -18.74 -6.27 -8.27
N TRP A 140 -19.17 -7.51 -8.04
CA TRP A 140 -18.29 -8.68 -8.21
C TRP A 140 -17.87 -8.91 -9.66
N GLN A 141 -18.79 -8.72 -10.62
CA GLN A 141 -18.45 -8.80 -12.05
C GLN A 141 -17.48 -7.69 -12.47
N SER A 142 -17.57 -6.48 -11.90
CA SER A 142 -16.60 -5.40 -12.11
C SER A 142 -15.19 -5.82 -11.67
N LEU A 143 -15.06 -6.35 -10.44
CA LEU A 143 -13.79 -6.94 -9.98
C LEU A 143 -13.30 -8.04 -10.92
N CYS A 144 -14.17 -8.95 -11.37
CA CYS A 144 -13.77 -10.02 -12.27
C CYS A 144 -13.21 -9.51 -13.61
N ARG A 145 -13.76 -8.41 -14.15
CA ARG A 145 -13.27 -7.77 -15.38
C ARG A 145 -11.90 -7.13 -15.19
N VAL A 146 -11.69 -6.36 -14.11
CA VAL A 146 -10.38 -5.74 -13.82
C VAL A 146 -9.30 -6.79 -13.53
N LEU A 147 -9.72 -7.93 -12.96
CA LEU A 147 -8.87 -9.11 -12.77
C LEU A 147 -8.62 -9.92 -14.05
N ASN A 148 -8.96 -9.39 -15.23
CA ASN A 148 -8.74 -9.98 -16.56
C ASN A 148 -9.19 -11.45 -16.69
N LEU A 149 -10.29 -11.82 -16.01
CA LEU A 149 -10.83 -13.16 -16.06
C LEU A 149 -11.62 -13.36 -17.36
N THR A 150 -11.19 -14.33 -18.18
CA THR A 150 -11.75 -14.60 -19.51
C THR A 150 -13.24 -14.92 -19.53
N HIS A 151 -13.77 -15.51 -18.45
CA HIS A 151 -15.18 -15.79 -18.28
C HIS A 151 -15.68 -15.26 -16.94
N VAL A 152 -16.40 -14.13 -16.99
CA VAL A 152 -17.06 -13.54 -15.82
C VAL A 152 -18.36 -14.31 -15.53
N PRO A 153 -18.56 -14.87 -14.32
CA PRO A 153 -19.77 -15.65 -14.04
C PRO A 153 -21.05 -14.80 -13.88
N ASP A 154 -22.20 -15.38 -14.24
CA ASP A 154 -23.53 -14.76 -14.06
C ASP A 154 -24.14 -15.00 -12.66
N LYS A 155 -23.40 -15.65 -11.75
CA LYS A 155 -23.86 -16.01 -10.41
C LYS A 155 -22.95 -15.40 -9.35
N LEU A 156 -23.57 -14.77 -8.35
CA LEU A 156 -22.90 -14.06 -7.26
C LEU A 156 -21.89 -14.95 -6.53
N GLU A 157 -22.30 -16.15 -6.12
CA GLU A 157 -21.43 -17.12 -5.45
C GLU A 157 -20.28 -17.63 -6.32
N ALA A 158 -20.47 -17.70 -7.64
CA ALA A 158 -19.40 -18.08 -8.56
C ALA A 158 -18.34 -16.98 -8.66
N CYS A 159 -18.74 -15.72 -8.78
CA CYS A 159 -17.82 -14.57 -8.75
C CYS A 159 -17.08 -14.48 -7.40
N ARG A 160 -17.82 -14.56 -6.28
CA ARG A 160 -17.28 -14.59 -4.91
C ARG A 160 -16.19 -15.65 -4.76
N ARG A 161 -16.47 -16.89 -5.20
CA ARG A 161 -15.52 -18.01 -5.12
C ARG A 161 -14.28 -17.79 -5.97
N LEU A 162 -14.45 -17.28 -7.19
CA LEU A 162 -13.36 -17.01 -8.13
C LEU A 162 -12.41 -15.94 -7.57
N VAL A 163 -12.92 -14.79 -7.18
CA VAL A 163 -12.14 -13.70 -6.56
C VAL A 163 -11.46 -14.14 -5.25
N LYS A 164 -12.14 -14.96 -4.42
CA LYS A 164 -11.53 -15.54 -3.19
C LYS A 164 -10.38 -16.50 -3.48
N SER A 165 -10.39 -17.21 -4.61
CA SER A 165 -9.31 -18.15 -4.98
C SER A 165 -8.03 -17.47 -5.48
N MET A 166 -8.09 -16.16 -5.74
CA MET A 166 -6.98 -15.39 -6.30
C MET A 166 -6.17 -14.71 -5.18
N HIS A 167 -4.86 -14.62 -5.38
CA HIS A 167 -3.96 -13.76 -4.60
C HIS A 167 -3.58 -12.56 -5.48
N VAL A 168 -4.01 -11.37 -5.07
CA VAL A 168 -3.84 -10.10 -5.77
C VAL A 168 -3.69 -8.98 -4.75
N ASN A 169 -2.97 -7.91 -5.09
CA ASN A 169 -2.82 -6.76 -4.19
C ASN A 169 -3.93 -5.73 -4.44
N ILE A 170 -4.57 -5.27 -3.36
CA ILE A 170 -5.69 -4.31 -3.43
C ILE A 170 -5.18 -2.93 -3.87
N VAL A 171 -3.93 -2.57 -3.56
CA VAL A 171 -3.29 -1.34 -4.07
C VAL A 171 -3.22 -1.38 -5.60
N ASP A 172 -2.94 -2.54 -6.20
CA ASP A 172 -2.94 -2.67 -7.67
C ASP A 172 -4.35 -2.52 -8.26
N LEU A 173 -5.39 -2.97 -7.57
CA LEU A 173 -6.80 -2.74 -7.95
C LEU A 173 -7.20 -1.25 -7.89
N VAL A 174 -6.63 -0.50 -6.94
CA VAL A 174 -6.80 0.96 -6.82
C VAL A 174 -5.98 1.72 -7.88
N ASP A 175 -4.81 1.19 -8.27
CA ASP A 175 -3.94 1.78 -9.29
C ASP A 175 -4.38 1.48 -10.73
N THR A 176 -5.01 0.33 -11.00
CA THR A 176 -5.31 -0.14 -12.36
C THR A 176 -6.13 0.86 -13.19
N PRO A 177 -7.23 1.49 -12.70
CA PRO A 177 -8.03 2.41 -13.52
C PRO A 177 -7.27 3.65 -14.00
N ALA A 178 -6.26 4.11 -13.24
CA ALA A 178 -5.47 5.29 -13.59
C ALA A 178 -4.19 4.96 -14.36
N THR A 179 -3.53 3.86 -13.99
CA THR A 179 -2.24 3.44 -14.58
C THR A 179 -2.39 2.58 -15.83
N GLN A 180 -3.57 1.97 -16.03
CA GLN A 180 -3.84 0.92 -17.04
C GLN A 180 -2.93 -0.32 -16.93
N ALA A 181 -2.13 -0.43 -15.86
CA ALA A 181 -1.28 -1.58 -15.62
C ALA A 181 -2.14 -2.79 -15.19
N PRO A 182 -1.89 -3.99 -15.72
CA PRO A 182 -2.64 -5.18 -15.32
C PRO A 182 -2.33 -5.56 -13.87
N VAL A 183 -3.35 -6.01 -13.14
CA VAL A 183 -3.21 -6.53 -11.78
C VAL A 183 -2.28 -7.74 -11.79
N THR A 184 -1.32 -7.80 -10.87
CA THR A 184 -0.43 -8.98 -10.78
C THR A 184 -1.15 -10.12 -10.04
N HIS A 185 -1.18 -11.29 -10.68
CA HIS A 185 -1.78 -12.51 -10.13
C HIS A 185 -0.71 -13.43 -9.55
N PHE A 186 -0.81 -13.75 -8.26
CA PHE A 186 0.15 -14.60 -7.58
C PHE A 186 -0.38 -16.04 -7.44
N SER A 187 0.48 -17.01 -7.76
CA SER A 187 0.18 -18.45 -7.63
C SER A 187 0.17 -18.96 -6.19
N SER A 188 0.62 -18.14 -5.22
CA SER A 188 0.65 -18.48 -3.80
C SER A 188 0.62 -17.24 -2.91
N GLU A 189 0.17 -17.39 -1.67
CA GLU A 189 0.20 -16.34 -0.65
C GLU A 189 1.65 -15.91 -0.30
N ALA A 190 2.63 -16.80 -0.45
CA ALA A 190 4.05 -16.48 -0.23
C ALA A 190 4.62 -15.53 -1.31
N ALA A 191 4.30 -15.76 -2.58
CA ALA A 191 4.71 -14.85 -3.67
C ALA A 191 4.01 -13.49 -3.54
N PHE A 192 2.72 -13.49 -3.17
CA PHE A 192 1.95 -12.29 -2.86
C PHE A 192 2.53 -11.50 -1.67
N SER A 193 2.95 -12.20 -0.60
CA SER A 193 3.59 -11.62 0.58
C SER A 193 4.90 -10.94 0.20
N THR A 194 5.80 -11.65 -0.49
CA THR A 194 7.10 -11.14 -0.95
C THR A 194 6.93 -9.84 -1.76
N TYR A 195 6.08 -9.87 -2.80
CA TYR A 195 5.77 -8.69 -3.60
C TYR A 195 5.25 -7.51 -2.75
N THR A 196 4.35 -7.78 -1.80
CA THR A 196 3.75 -6.74 -0.96
C THR A 196 4.76 -6.09 -0.02
N ILE A 197 5.71 -6.87 0.51
CA ILE A 197 6.82 -6.40 1.36
C ILE A 197 7.80 -5.57 0.53
N GLU A 198 8.27 -6.10 -0.60
CA GLU A 198 9.29 -5.47 -1.46
C GLU A 198 8.80 -4.15 -2.07
N THR A 199 7.55 -4.10 -2.53
CA THR A 199 6.93 -2.87 -3.08
C THR A 199 6.37 -1.94 -2.00
N GLY A 200 6.27 -2.41 -0.76
CA GLY A 200 5.61 -1.72 0.35
C GLY A 200 4.13 -1.40 0.11
N LYS A 201 3.46 -2.12 -0.80
CA LYS A 201 2.02 -1.97 -1.16
C LYS A 201 1.10 -2.58 -0.11
N TYR A 202 1.22 -2.12 1.13
CA TYR A 202 0.37 -2.55 2.23
C TYR A 202 -1.00 -1.88 2.15
N PHE A 203 -2.05 -2.68 2.13
CA PHE A 203 -3.43 -2.22 2.20
C PHE A 203 -3.97 -2.47 3.64
N PRO A 204 -4.75 -1.54 4.24
CA PRO A 204 -5.27 -1.68 5.60
C PRO A 204 -6.06 -2.97 5.80
N LYS A 205 -5.86 -3.61 6.96
CA LYS A 205 -6.55 -4.85 7.37
C LYS A 205 -7.56 -4.61 8.50
N GLU A 206 -7.51 -3.44 9.12
CA GLU A 206 -8.30 -3.08 10.28
C GLU A 206 -9.79 -3.16 9.96
N ASN A 207 -10.52 -3.99 10.72
CA ASN A 207 -11.89 -4.41 10.39
C ASN A 207 -12.91 -3.26 10.24
N ALA A 208 -12.60 -2.05 10.72
CA ALA A 208 -13.41 -0.85 10.51
C ALA A 208 -13.53 -0.46 9.03
N TYR A 209 -12.47 -0.69 8.25
CA TYR A 209 -12.41 -0.38 6.82
C TYR A 209 -12.82 -1.58 5.94
N ALA A 210 -12.71 -2.80 6.47
CA ALA A 210 -13.04 -4.06 5.79
C ALA A 210 -14.56 -4.31 5.66
N GLY A 211 -15.33 -3.29 5.27
CA GLY A 211 -16.71 -3.46 4.84
C GLY A 211 -16.83 -4.15 3.48
N GLY A 212 -18.01 -4.67 3.17
CA GLY A 212 -18.37 -5.00 1.79
C GLY A 212 -17.50 -6.03 1.09
N LEU A 213 -17.11 -5.72 -0.15
CA LEU A 213 -16.29 -6.58 -1.01
C LEU A 213 -14.84 -6.68 -0.50
N LEU A 214 -14.32 -5.60 0.09
CA LEU A 214 -12.94 -5.45 0.56
C LEU A 214 -12.52 -6.60 1.49
N LYS A 215 -13.41 -6.99 2.41
CA LYS A 215 -13.17 -8.07 3.40
C LYS A 215 -12.80 -9.42 2.77
N TYR A 216 -13.22 -9.66 1.54
CA TYR A 216 -12.99 -10.92 0.82
C TYR A 216 -11.69 -10.91 -0.01
N LEU A 217 -11.08 -9.74 -0.22
CA LEU A 217 -9.80 -9.58 -0.90
C LEU A 217 -8.60 -9.60 0.05
N LEU A 218 -8.80 -9.29 1.34
CA LEU A 218 -7.74 -9.32 2.35
C LEU A 218 -7.10 -10.71 2.49
N ARG A 219 -5.78 -10.74 2.73
CA ARG A 219 -4.93 -11.94 2.88
C ARG A 219 -3.99 -11.80 4.08
N HIS A 220 -3.19 -12.83 4.38
CA HIS A 220 -2.16 -12.78 5.42
C HIS A 220 -0.78 -12.53 4.80
N ILE A 221 -0.25 -11.31 4.99
CA ILE A 221 1.05 -10.91 4.42
C ILE A 221 2.21 -11.43 5.28
N GLU A 222 2.19 -11.20 6.60
CA GLU A 222 3.33 -11.47 7.48
C GLU A 222 3.48 -12.95 7.90
N ASN A 223 2.44 -13.74 7.76
CA ASN A 223 2.45 -15.18 8.03
C ASN A 223 1.58 -15.90 6.97
N PRO A 224 2.07 -16.03 5.73
CA PRO A 224 1.33 -16.67 4.66
C PRO A 224 1.13 -18.15 4.98
N GLY A 225 -0.07 -18.68 4.69
CA GLY A 225 -0.37 -20.09 4.92
C GLY A 225 0.58 -20.98 4.12
N LYS A 226 1.16 -22.00 4.77
CA LYS A 226 1.95 -23.04 4.08
C LYS A 226 1.05 -23.70 3.03
N GLY A 227 1.26 -23.36 1.76
CA GLY A 227 0.45 -23.84 0.66
C GLY A 227 0.39 -25.36 0.64
N ARG A 228 -0.81 -25.93 0.44
CA ARG A 228 -1.01 -27.38 0.32
C ARG A 228 -0.47 -27.90 -1.02
N GLY A 229 0.86 -27.88 -1.16
CA GLY A 229 1.58 -28.50 -2.27
C GLY A 229 1.44 -30.02 -2.19
N GLY A 230 0.50 -30.58 -2.94
CA GLY A 230 0.20 -32.01 -2.94
C GLY A 230 1.30 -32.83 -3.62
N HIS A 231 2.36 -33.19 -2.90
CA HIS A 231 3.33 -34.18 -3.36
C HIS A 231 2.77 -35.61 -3.19
N ARG A 232 1.77 -35.95 -3.99
CA ARG A 232 1.20 -37.31 -4.04
C ARG A 232 2.01 -38.15 -5.02
N LYS A 233 3.16 -38.68 -4.56
CA LYS A 233 3.85 -39.77 -5.26
C LYS A 233 2.84 -40.89 -5.49
N ARG A 234 2.62 -41.23 -6.75
CA ARG A 234 2.01 -42.50 -7.14
C ARG A 234 3.16 -43.47 -7.34
N ASP A 235 3.46 -44.24 -6.31
CA ASP A 235 4.26 -45.45 -6.49
C ASP A 235 3.42 -46.40 -7.35
N VAL A 236 3.83 -46.56 -8.61
CA VAL A 236 3.31 -47.63 -9.47
C VAL A 236 4.07 -48.88 -9.07
N GLY A 237 3.42 -49.70 -8.24
CA GLY A 237 3.96 -50.99 -7.84
C GLY A 237 4.07 -51.91 -9.05
N ALA A 238 5.30 -52.33 -9.36
CA ALA A 238 5.56 -53.43 -10.28
C ALA A 238 5.73 -54.72 -9.49
N LYS A 239 4.79 -55.66 -9.65
CA LYS A 239 4.96 -57.12 -9.57
C LYS A 239 3.64 -57.80 -9.94
#